data_AF-A0A225VYR4-F1
#
_entry.id   AF-A0A225VYR4-F1
#
_cell.length_a   1.000
_cell.length_b   1.000
_cell.length_c   1.000
_cell.angle_alpha   90.00
_cell.angle_beta   90.00
_cell.angle_gamma   90.00
#
_symmetry.space_group_name_H-M   'P 1'
#
loop_
_entity.id
_entity.type
_entity.pdbx_description
1 polymer ?
#
loop_
_entity_poly.entity_id
_entity_poly.type
_entity_poly.pdbx_seq_one_letter_code
_entity_poly.pdbx_strand_id
1 'polypeptide(L)'
;MFHWVDWIVMDCLPLTFCERELVRRNAKPPRVCVKTCISTEAVVKDHIIKVLPRRYEIVLDGWTSGGRHYIAILAVFNDPESTDTTVLRSSDNHDDSYY
;
A
#
# COMPACT_ATOMS: atom_id res chain seq x y z
N MET A 1 2.34 -5.26 18.60
CA MET A 1 2.51 -5.17 17.14
C MET A 1 1.30 -5.82 16.49
N PHE A 2 0.76 -5.26 15.41
CA PHE A 2 -0.50 -5.68 14.82
C PHE A 2 -0.29 -6.82 13.81
N HIS A 3 -0.11 -8.07 14.28
CA HIS A 3 0.17 -9.25 13.43
C HIS A 3 -0.85 -9.53 12.32
N TRP A 4 -2.05 -8.97 12.42
CA TRP A 4 -3.07 -9.06 11.38
C TRP A 4 -2.72 -8.22 10.14
N VAL A 5 -1.89 -7.18 10.29
CA VAL A 5 -1.39 -6.37 9.17
C VAL A 5 -0.45 -7.20 8.31
N ASP A 6 0.37 -8.07 8.92
CA ASP A 6 1.27 -8.96 8.19
C ASP A 6 0.48 -9.89 7.25
N TRP A 7 -0.68 -10.41 7.68
CA TRP A 7 -1.55 -11.21 6.81
C TRP A 7 -2.12 -10.42 5.63
N ILE A 8 -2.47 -9.16 5.85
CA ILE A 8 -3.02 -8.31 4.79
C ILE A 8 -1.95 -7.95 3.76
N VAL A 9 -0.76 -7.58 4.24
CA VAL A 9 0.33 -7.11 3.39
C VAL A 9 1.00 -8.28 2.68
N MET A 10 1.32 -9.37 3.39
CA MET A 10 2.09 -10.48 2.85
C MET A 10 1.25 -11.42 1.99
N ASP A 11 -0.02 -11.65 2.36
CA ASP A 11 -0.93 -12.55 1.62
C ASP A 11 -1.92 -11.78 0.71
N CYS A 12 -1.73 -10.47 0.55
CA CYS A 12 -2.60 -9.60 -0.26
C CYS A 12 -4.10 -9.74 0.07
N LEU A 13 -4.44 -9.88 1.36
CA LEU A 13 -5.82 -10.08 1.79
C LEU A 13 -6.57 -8.74 1.93
N PRO A 14 -7.90 -8.70 1.69
CA PRO A 14 -8.68 -7.49 1.92
C PRO A 14 -8.59 -7.03 3.38
N LEU A 15 -8.63 -5.71 3.64
CA LEU A 15 -8.69 -5.17 5.01
C LEU A 15 -9.86 -5.74 5.84
N THR A 16 -10.95 -6.13 5.17
CA THR A 16 -12.11 -6.78 5.77
C THR A 16 -11.85 -8.22 6.23
N PHE A 17 -10.69 -8.80 5.90
CA PHE A 17 -10.30 -10.15 6.33
C PHE A 17 -10.33 -10.29 7.86
N CYS A 18 -9.84 -9.28 8.59
CA CYS A 18 -9.82 -9.27 10.04
C CYS A 18 -11.23 -9.16 10.66
N GLU A 19 -12.21 -8.72 9.89
CA GLU A 19 -13.61 -8.61 10.31
C GLU A 19 -14.36 -9.94 10.13
N ARG A 20 -13.83 -10.89 9.34
CA ARG A 20 -14.45 -12.19 9.12
C ARG A 20 -14.63 -12.95 10.43
N GLU A 21 -15.80 -13.55 10.60
CA GLU A 21 -16.20 -14.18 11.86
C GLU A 21 -15.24 -15.29 12.31
N LEU A 22 -14.82 -16.15 11.38
CA LEU A 22 -13.86 -17.22 11.67
C LEU A 22 -12.50 -16.69 12.10
N VAL A 23 -12.02 -15.61 11.46
CA VAL A 23 -10.75 -14.96 11.82
C VAL A 23 -10.86 -14.35 13.21
N ARG A 24 -11.97 -13.67 13.52
CA ARG A 24 -12.19 -13.14 14.87
C ARG A 24 -12.24 -14.22 15.95
N ARG A 25 -12.88 -15.35 15.64
CA ARG A 25 -13.06 -16.47 16.56
C ARG A 25 -11.74 -17.17 16.86
N ASN A 26 -10.90 -17.34 15.84
CA ASN A 26 -9.72 -18.19 15.91
C ASN A 26 -8.44 -17.40 16.25
N ALA A 27 -8.30 -16.18 15.74
CA ALA A 27 -7.09 -15.36 15.91
C ALA A 27 -7.21 -14.27 16.98
N LYS A 28 -8.43 -13.96 17.44
CA LYS A 28 -8.72 -12.88 18.41
C LYS A 28 -7.90 -11.59 18.15
N PRO A 29 -7.86 -11.05 16.91
CA PRO A 29 -7.14 -9.83 16.64
C PRO A 29 -7.68 -8.69 17.52
N PRO A 30 -6.85 -7.72 17.93
CA PRO A 30 -7.33 -6.48 18.56
C PRO A 30 -8.48 -5.92 17.72
N ARG A 31 -9.46 -5.23 18.33
CA ARG A 31 -10.61 -4.69 17.58
C ARG A 31 -10.12 -3.75 16.48
N VAL A 32 -9.92 -4.29 15.28
CA VAL A 32 -9.73 -3.53 14.05
C VAL A 32 -11.14 -3.09 13.70
N CYS A 33 -11.41 -1.81 13.91
CA CYS A 33 -12.62 -1.17 13.40
C CYS A 33 -12.18 -0.06 12.47
N VAL A 34 -13.12 0.51 11.70
CA VAL A 34 -12.86 1.67 10.84
C VAL A 34 -12.06 2.76 11.56
N LYS A 35 -12.31 3.00 12.86
CA LYS A 35 -11.55 3.97 13.67
C LYS A 35 -10.08 3.57 13.86
N THR A 36 -9.79 2.28 14.03
CA THR A 36 -8.41 1.75 14.09
C THR A 36 -7.72 1.91 12.74
N CYS A 37 -8.44 1.69 11.63
CA CYS A 37 -7.94 1.88 10.27
C CYS A 37 -7.69 3.36 9.90
N ILE A 38 -8.48 4.28 10.47
CA ILE A 38 -8.24 5.73 10.32
C ILE A 38 -7.05 6.15 11.18
N SER A 39 -6.90 5.60 12.39
CA SER A 39 -5.74 5.91 13.23
C SER A 39 -4.41 5.45 12.63
N THR A 40 -4.43 4.41 11.80
CA THR A 40 -3.23 3.98 11.06
C THR A 40 -2.82 4.98 9.98
N GLU A 41 -3.72 5.83 9.46
CA GLU A 41 -3.36 6.87 8.49
C GLU A 41 -2.32 7.84 9.05
N ALA A 42 -2.52 8.29 10.29
CA ALA A 42 -1.57 9.19 10.96
C ALA A 42 -0.20 8.54 11.17
N VAL A 43 -0.19 7.28 11.62
CA VAL A 43 1.05 6.51 11.82
C VAL A 43 1.78 6.28 10.49
N VAL A 44 1.06 5.95 9.43
CA VAL A 44 1.61 5.76 8.08
C VAL A 44 2.16 7.07 7.54
N LYS A 45 1.45 8.19 7.70
CA LYS A 45 1.94 9.52 7.31
C LYS A 45 3.25 9.90 8.01
N ASP A 46 3.31 9.73 9.33
CA ASP A 46 4.52 10.03 10.11
C ASP A 46 5.70 9.15 9.70
N HIS A 47 5.44 7.89 9.33
CA HIS A 47 6.47 7.00 8.83
C HIS A 47 6.94 7.42 7.43
N ILE A 48 6.01 7.70 6.50
CA ILE A 48 6.34 8.18 5.15
C ILE A 48 7.21 9.43 5.23
N ILE A 49 6.87 10.41 6.07
CA ILE A 49 7.67 11.64 6.24
C ILE A 49 9.11 11.34 6.67
N LYS A 50 9.32 10.30 7.49
CA LYS A 50 10.66 9.91 7.95
C LYS A 50 11.47 9.18 6.88
N VAL A 51 10.82 8.37 6.05
CA VAL A 51 11.49 7.55 5.03
C VAL A 51 11.69 8.34 3.74
N LEU A 52 10.80 9.29 3.43
CA LEU A 52 10.83 10.03 2.18
C LEU A 52 12.07 10.97 2.13
N PRO A 53 12.95 10.83 1.13
CA PRO A 53 14.14 11.66 1.00
C PRO A 53 13.78 13.09 0.57
N ARG A 54 14.74 14.01 0.70
CA ARG A 54 14.58 15.41 0.27
C ARG A 54 14.26 15.54 -1.24
N ARG A 55 14.64 14.57 -2.05
CA ARG A 55 14.34 14.50 -3.49
C ARG A 55 13.80 13.11 -3.79
N TYR A 56 12.60 13.06 -4.35
CA TYR A 56 11.92 11.87 -4.84
C TYR A 56 11.20 12.23 -6.13
N GLU A 57 10.84 11.21 -6.90
CA GLU A 57 10.06 11.34 -8.14
C GLU A 57 8.61 11.00 -7.86
N ILE A 58 7.71 11.50 -8.72
CA ILE A 58 6.28 11.21 -8.63
C ILE A 58 5.88 10.40 -9.85
N VAL A 59 5.26 9.24 -9.62
CA VAL A 59 4.63 8.44 -10.66
C VAL A 59 3.12 8.62 -10.56
N LEU A 60 2.50 8.90 -11.70
CA LEU A 60 1.06 8.97 -11.86
C LEU A 60 0.61 7.75 -12.65
N ASP A 61 -0.21 6.91 -12.04
CA ASP A 61 -0.81 5.74 -12.68
C ASP A 61 -2.32 5.95 -12.77
N GLY A 62 -2.84 6.03 -14.00
CA GLY A 62 -4.22 6.37 -14.27
C GLY A 62 -4.97 5.20 -14.91
N TRP A 63 -6.16 4.90 -14.41
CA TRP A 63 -7.03 3.88 -15.02
C TRP A 63 -8.49 4.30 -15.02
N THR A 64 -9.30 3.65 -15.85
CA THR A 64 -10.76 3.85 -15.89
C THR A 64 -11.46 2.53 -15.65
N SER A 65 -12.46 2.52 -14.76
CA SER A 65 -13.28 1.34 -14.51
C SER A 65 -14.72 1.75 -14.18
N GLY A 66 -15.69 1.11 -14.84
CA GLY A 66 -17.12 1.38 -14.61
C GLY A 66 -17.52 2.85 -14.83
N GLY A 67 -16.90 3.53 -15.80
CA GLY A 67 -17.16 4.94 -16.10
C GLY A 67 -16.58 5.94 -15.07
N ARG A 68 -15.72 5.48 -14.16
CA ARG A 68 -14.98 6.33 -13.22
C ARG A 68 -13.51 6.35 -13.61
N HIS A 69 -12.91 7.54 -13.58
CA HIS A 69 -11.48 7.75 -13.80
C HIS A 69 -10.78 7.79 -12.44
N TYR A 70 -9.65 7.09 -12.35
CA TYR A 70 -8.84 6.97 -11.15
C TYR A 70 -7.41 7.41 -11.45
N ILE A 71 -6.72 7.92 -10.44
CA ILE A 71 -5.30 8.22 -10.49
C ILE A 71 -4.66 7.81 -9.16
N ALA A 72 -3.63 6.96 -9.23
CA ALA A 72 -2.70 6.72 -8.15
C ALA A 72 -1.53 7.70 -8.27
N ILE A 73 -1.15 8.31 -7.14
CA ILE A 73 0.02 9.18 -7.04
C ILE A 73 1.00 8.47 -6.12
N LEU A 74 2.14 8.05 -6.67
CA LEU A 74 3.17 7.33 -5.93
C LEU A 74 4.42 8.19 -5.82
N ALA A 75 5.04 8.23 -4.65
CA ALA A 75 6.37 8.78 -4.47
C ALA A 75 7.40 7.66 -4.64
N VAL A 76 8.36 7.85 -5.55
CA VAL A 76 9.38 6.86 -5.90
C VAL A 76 10.75 7.42 -5.61
N PHE A 77 11.58 6.65 -4.92
CA PHE A 77 12.95 7.02 -4.60
C PHE A 77 13.78 5.76 -4.39
N ASN A 78 15.09 5.87 -4.66
CA ASN A 78 16.01 4.81 -4.32
C ASN A 78 16.26 4.85 -2.81
N ASP A 79 15.94 3.76 -2.12
CA ASP A 79 16.33 3.60 -0.73
C ASP A 79 17.82 3.21 -0.69
N PRO A 80 18.70 4.04 -0.11
CA PRO A 80 20.13 3.75 -0.05
C PRO A 80 20.47 2.50 0.78
N GLU A 81 19.55 2.02 1.64
CA GLU A 81 19.71 0.76 2.38
C GLU A 81 19.15 -0.45 1.63
N SER A 82 18.42 -0.24 0.53
CA SER A 82 17.91 -1.32 -0.32
C SER A 82 18.99 -1.81 -1.28
N THR A 83 19.35 -3.09 -1.18
CA THR A 83 20.37 -3.74 -2.02
C THR A 83 19.86 -4.11 -3.42
N ASP A 84 18.58 -3.89 -3.71
CA ASP A 84 17.97 -4.24 -4.98
C ASP A 84 18.15 -3.10 -5.98
N THR A 85 19.17 -3.21 -6.83
CA THR A 85 19.52 -2.21 -7.85
C THR A 85 18.73 -2.44 -9.14
N THR A 86 17.44 -2.77 -9.05
CA THR A 86 16.55 -2.75 -10.21
C THR A 86 15.99 -1.33 -10.36
N VAL A 87 16.77 -0.48 -11.03
CA VAL A 87 16.30 0.83 -11.49
C VAL A 87 15.18 0.58 -12.50
N LEU A 88 13.92 0.61 -12.05
CA LEU A 88 12.76 0.66 -12.93
C LEU A 88 12.85 1.96 -13.71
N ARG A 89 13.41 1.91 -14.92
CA ARG A 89 13.37 3.07 -15.82
C ARG A 89 11.94 3.24 -16.26
N SER A 90 11.51 4.48 -16.46
CA SER A 90 10.17 4.78 -17.02
C SER A 90 9.90 4.09 -18.36
N SER A 91 10.94 3.60 -19.06
CA SER A 91 10.87 2.82 -20.29
C SER A 91 10.43 1.37 -20.11
N ASP A 92 10.46 0.84 -18.89
CA ASP A 92 10.22 -0.59 -18.62
C ASP A 92 8.76 -0.87 -18.25
N ASN A 93 7.92 0.17 -18.21
CA ASN A 93 6.48 0.02 -18.11
C ASN A 93 5.94 -0.46 -19.46
N HIS A 94 5.55 -1.73 -19.54
CA HIS A 94 4.75 -2.23 -20.64
C HIS A 94 3.38 -1.54 -20.62
N ASP A 95 3.17 -0.64 -21.59
CA ASP A 95 1.86 -0.09 -21.92
C ASP A 95 1.04 -1.21 -22.58
N ASP A 96 0.46 -2.10 -21.76
CA ASP A 96 -0.49 -3.13 -22.20
C ASP A 96 -1.89 -2.51 -22.44
N SER A 97 -1.95 -1.38 -23.14
CA SER A 97 -3.19 -0.81 -23.65
C SER A 97 -3.66 -1.57 -24.90
N TYR A 98 -4.05 -2.83 -24.70
CA TYR A 98 -4.91 -3.54 -25.66
C TYR A 98 -6.38 -3.33 -25.26
N TYR A 99 -6.93 -2.19 -25.67
CA TYR A 99 -8.37 -1.99 -25.88
C TYR A 99 -8.61 -1.10 -27.09
#